data_AF-A0A238D4A9-F1
#
_entry.id   AF-A0A238D4A9-F1
#
_cell.length_a   1.000
_cell.length_b   1.000
_cell.length_c   1.000
_cell.angle_alpha   90.00
_cell.angle_beta   90.00
_cell.angle_gamma   90.00
#
_symmetry.space_group_name_H-M   'P 1'
#
loop_
_entity.id
_entity.type
_entity.pdbx_description
1 polymer ?
#
loop_
_entity_poly.entity_id
_entity_poly.type
_entity_poly.pdbx_seq_one_letter_code
_entity_poly.pdbx_strand_id
1 'polypeptide(L)'
;MDGFVLIASLLILVVLTIIAVAMFRSFGLQELMARNLREKTRALEAANSALSYAEWWLNQNNAGTGSNCSGAPSPTGAARVCTNQLNNPSLLSNWTVGSTYTLPSATVSSSGGVGTYYASPKFYIQYLGLDATKNSTIYLITAMGYGGNENAVAVVQSTYAFTAIKDLTGP
;
A
#
# COMPACT_ATOMS: atom_id res chain seq x y z
N MET A 1 -60.04 -34.98 7.28
CA MET A 1 -59.01 -34.32 8.13
C MET A 1 -58.01 -33.59 7.25
N ASP A 2 -58.47 -33.04 6.13
CA ASP A 2 -57.62 -32.71 4.97
C ASP A 2 -57.26 -31.22 4.88
N GLY A 3 -57.90 -30.36 5.69
CA GLY A 3 -57.56 -28.94 5.78
C GLY A 3 -56.25 -28.66 6.52
N PHE A 4 -55.86 -29.53 7.46
CA PHE A 4 -54.66 -29.33 8.27
C PHE A 4 -53.37 -29.45 7.44
N VAL A 5 -53.37 -30.30 6.41
CA VAL A 5 -52.22 -30.50 5.52
C VAL A 5 -51.91 -29.24 4.70
N LEU A 6 -52.94 -28.52 4.26
CA LEU A 6 -52.79 -27.28 3.49
C LEU A 6 -52.21 -26.14 4.36
N ILE A 7 -52.66 -26.03 5.61
CA ILE A 7 -52.12 -25.04 6.56
C ILE A 7 -50.68 -25.40 6.94
N ALA A 8 -50.39 -26.68 7.19
CA ALA A 8 -49.05 -27.13 7.55
C ALA A 8 -48.03 -26.90 6.42
N SER A 9 -48.41 -27.14 5.16
CA SER A 9 -47.53 -26.91 4.01
C SER A 9 -47.25 -25.43 3.77
N LEU A 10 -48.26 -24.56 3.94
CA LEU A 10 -48.09 -23.11 3.85
C LEU A 10 -47.14 -22.59 4.95
N LEU A 11 -47.29 -23.08 6.18
CA LEU A 11 -46.45 -22.67 7.31
C LEU A 11 -44.99 -23.08 7.09
N ILE A 12 -44.75 -24.31 6.62
CA ILE A 12 -43.40 -24.78 6.28
C ILE A 12 -42.80 -23.94 5.14
N LEU A 13 -43.58 -23.63 4.10
CA LEU A 13 -43.12 -22.77 3.00
C LEU A 13 -42.71 -21.38 3.50
N VAL A 14 -43.51 -20.77 4.37
CA VAL A 14 -43.19 -19.46 4.96
C VAL A 14 -41.89 -19.53 5.75
N VAL A 15 -41.69 -20.55 6.58
CA VAL A 15 -40.43 -20.72 7.34
C VAL A 15 -39.22 -20.85 6.41
N LEU A 16 -39.33 -21.64 5.33
CA LEU A 16 -38.25 -21.78 4.35
C LEU A 16 -37.93 -20.46 3.63
N THR A 17 -38.94 -19.66 3.28
CA THR A 17 -38.71 -18.35 2.65
C THR A 17 -37.97 -17.37 3.57
N ILE A 18 -38.29 -17.36 4.86
CA ILE A 18 -37.62 -16.48 5.84
C ILE A 18 -36.14 -16.87 5.97
N ILE A 19 -35.84 -18.18 6.03
CA ILE A 19 -34.46 -18.68 6.08
C ILE A 19 -33.71 -18.31 4.79
N ALA A 20 -34.32 -18.50 3.63
CA ALA A 20 -33.71 -18.15 2.34
C ALA A 20 -33.39 -16.64 2.24
N VAL A 21 -34.33 -15.77 2.64
CA VAL A 21 -34.12 -14.31 2.65
C VAL A 21 -33.02 -13.89 3.63
N ALA A 22 -32.93 -14.54 4.80
CA ALA A 22 -31.86 -14.29 5.76
C ALA A 22 -30.47 -14.61 5.17
N MET A 23 -30.34 -15.69 4.40
CA MET A 23 -29.10 -16.03 3.70
C MET A 23 -28.73 -14.99 2.63
N PHE A 24 -29.69 -14.54 1.81
CA PHE A 24 -29.43 -13.53 0.76
C PHE A 24 -28.90 -12.20 1.30
N ARG A 25 -29.38 -11.75 2.46
CA ARG A 25 -28.89 -10.52 3.10
C ARG A 25 -27.43 -10.64 3.57
N SER A 26 -26.98 -11.83 3.93
CA SER A 26 -25.59 -12.10 4.35
C SER A 26 -24.61 -12.04 3.17
N PHE A 27 -25.00 -12.57 2.01
CA PHE A 27 -24.16 -12.57 0.80
C PHE A 27 -23.84 -11.16 0.28
N GLY A 28 -24.80 -10.23 0.34
CA GLY A 28 -24.56 -8.84 -0.11
C GLY A 28 -23.50 -8.10 0.71
N LEU A 29 -23.41 -8.33 2.02
CA LEU A 29 -22.37 -7.72 2.86
C LEU A 29 -20.99 -8.34 2.60
N GLN A 30 -20.94 -9.65 2.36
CA GLN A 30 -19.69 -10.34 2.03
C GLN A 30 -19.11 -9.87 0.69
N GLU A 31 -19.95 -9.59 -0.30
CA GLU A 31 -19.52 -9.06 -1.60
C GLU A 31 -18.89 -7.66 -1.46
N LEU A 32 -19.50 -6.77 -0.68
CA LEU A 32 -18.95 -5.44 -0.42
C LEU A 32 -17.60 -5.51 0.32
N MET A 33 -17.49 -6.38 1.32
CA MET A 33 -16.23 -6.60 2.03
C MET A 33 -15.16 -7.20 1.11
N ALA A 34 -15.50 -8.19 0.28
CA ALA A 34 -14.58 -8.77 -0.68
C ALA A 34 -14.08 -7.73 -1.70
N ARG A 35 -14.97 -6.83 -2.16
CA ARG A 35 -14.61 -5.73 -3.06
C ARG A 35 -13.68 -4.73 -2.38
N ASN A 36 -13.99 -4.29 -1.17
CA ASN A 36 -13.13 -3.37 -0.42
C ASN A 36 -11.78 -3.99 -0.09
N LEU A 37 -11.77 -5.26 0.32
CA LEU A 37 -10.54 -6.01 0.60
C LEU A 37 -9.67 -6.11 -0.66
N ARG A 38 -10.26 -6.46 -1.81
CA ARG A 38 -9.51 -6.55 -3.08
C ARG A 38 -8.80 -5.25 -3.44
N GLU A 39 -9.50 -4.12 -3.31
CA GLU A 39 -8.91 -2.81 -3.59
C GLU A 39 -7.84 -2.42 -2.58
N LYS A 40 -8.01 -2.78 -1.30
CA LYS A 40 -7.00 -2.56 -0.25
C LYS A 40 -5.76 -3.43 -0.44
N THR A 41 -5.92 -4.71 -0.78
CA THR A 41 -4.80 -5.62 -1.09
C THR A 41 -4.00 -5.10 -2.27
N ARG A 42 -4.67 -4.63 -3.33
CA ARG A 42 -4.01 -4.03 -4.50
C ARG A 42 -3.19 -2.79 -4.12
N ALA A 43 -3.76 -1.89 -3.31
CA ALA A 43 -3.04 -0.70 -2.84
C ALA A 43 -1.79 -1.08 -2.03
N LEU A 44 -1.89 -2.12 -1.19
CA LEU A 44 -0.79 -2.65 -0.40
C LEU A 44 0.29 -3.29 -1.26
N GLU A 45 -0.09 -4.08 -2.27
CA GLU A 45 0.84 -4.67 -3.23
C GLU A 45 1.64 -3.59 -3.99
N ALA A 46 0.96 -2.53 -4.45
CA ALA A 46 1.62 -1.39 -5.09
C ALA A 46 2.59 -0.68 -4.13
N ALA A 47 2.18 -0.45 -2.88
CA ALA A 47 3.04 0.17 -1.87
C ALA A 47 4.28 -0.69 -1.57
N ASN A 48 4.10 -2.01 -1.45
CA ASN A 48 5.20 -2.95 -1.21
C ASN A 48 6.16 -3.02 -2.40
N SER A 49 5.64 -2.98 -3.64
CA SER A 49 6.48 -2.95 -4.84
C SER A 49 7.37 -1.69 -4.89
N ALA A 50 6.83 -0.53 -4.50
CA ALA A 50 7.58 0.71 -4.41
C ALA A 50 8.63 0.67 -3.28
N LEU A 51 8.31 0.00 -2.17
CA LEU A 51 9.24 -0.21 -1.06
C LEU A 51 10.42 -1.09 -1.47
N SER A 52 10.16 -2.24 -2.10
CA SER A 52 11.22 -3.13 -2.59
C SER A 52 12.10 -2.46 -3.65
N TYR A 53 11.52 -1.61 -4.50
CA TYR A 53 12.31 -0.80 -5.45
C TYR A 53 13.22 0.20 -4.73
N ALA A 54 12.73 0.84 -3.66
CA ALA A 54 13.53 1.77 -2.87
C ALA A 54 14.72 1.07 -2.18
N GLU A 55 14.51 -0.13 -1.64
CA GLU A 55 15.56 -0.95 -1.05
C GLU A 55 16.60 -1.38 -2.09
N TRP A 56 16.14 -1.84 -3.26
CA TRP A 56 17.03 -2.13 -4.39
C TRP A 56 17.86 -0.91 -4.77
N TRP A 57 17.23 0.26 -4.89
CA TRP A 57 17.92 1.51 -5.23
C TRP A 57 18.98 1.89 -4.20
N LEU A 58 18.71 1.70 -2.90
CA LEU A 58 19.69 1.94 -1.84
C LEU A 58 20.90 0.99 -1.94
N ASN A 59 20.68 -0.25 -2.36
CA ASN A 59 21.76 -1.24 -2.55
C ASN A 59 22.65 -0.95 -3.77
N GLN A 60 22.24 -0.06 -4.69
CA GLN A 60 23.03 0.32 -5.88
C GLN A 60 24.17 1.34 -5.59
N ASN A 61 24.63 1.44 -4.34
CA ASN A 61 25.55 2.48 -3.83
C ASN A 61 24.96 3.90 -3.76
N ASN A 62 23.64 4.04 -3.70
CA ASN A 62 22.98 5.32 -3.51
C ASN A 62 22.69 5.66 -2.03
N ALA A 63 23.23 4.84 -1.12
CA ALA A 63 23.20 5.07 0.32
C ALA A 63 24.07 6.29 0.68
N GLY A 64 23.44 7.37 1.12
CA GLY A 64 24.11 8.60 1.54
C GLY A 64 23.35 9.30 2.65
N THR A 65 23.94 10.34 3.24
CA THR A 65 23.36 11.11 4.36
C THR A 65 22.14 11.94 3.98
N GLY A 66 21.73 11.94 2.71
CA GLY A 66 20.54 12.61 2.21
C GLY A 66 20.63 14.13 2.23
N SER A 67 19.55 14.78 1.79
CA SER A 67 19.39 16.24 1.79
C SER A 67 18.05 16.61 2.42
N ASN A 68 17.86 17.88 2.77
CA ASN A 68 16.55 18.31 3.24
C ASN A 68 15.53 18.25 2.09
N CYS A 69 14.43 17.51 2.30
CA CYS A 69 13.36 17.32 1.32
C CYS A 69 12.13 18.20 1.59
N SER A 70 12.15 19.02 2.63
CA SER A 70 11.06 19.96 2.90
C SER A 70 10.88 20.94 1.73
N GLY A 71 9.67 20.95 1.16
CA GLY A 71 9.31 21.81 0.01
C GLY A 71 9.90 21.39 -1.34
N ALA A 72 10.65 20.29 -1.41
CA ALA A 72 11.23 19.87 -2.68
C ALA A 72 10.22 19.07 -3.52
N PRO A 73 10.14 19.31 -4.84
CA PRO A 73 9.26 18.54 -5.70
C PRO A 73 9.68 17.06 -5.75
N SER A 74 8.72 16.18 -6.02
CA SER A 74 8.95 14.76 -6.30
C SER A 74 10.04 14.62 -7.36
N PRO A 75 11.14 13.89 -7.09
CA PRO A 75 12.20 13.75 -8.07
C PRO A 75 11.71 12.89 -9.25
N THR A 76 11.78 13.46 -10.46
CA THR A 76 11.54 12.75 -11.72
C THR A 76 12.82 12.01 -12.14
N GLY A 77 12.85 10.69 -11.91
CA GLY A 77 13.82 9.78 -12.52
C GLY A 77 14.83 9.10 -11.59
N ALA A 78 15.12 9.66 -10.41
CA ALA A 78 15.98 9.03 -9.41
C ALA A 78 15.42 9.24 -8.01
N ALA A 79 15.45 8.21 -7.16
CA ALA A 79 15.07 8.38 -5.77
C ALA A 79 16.00 9.36 -5.05
N ARG A 80 15.55 9.87 -3.92
CA ARG A 80 16.38 10.71 -3.05
C ARG A 80 16.25 10.27 -1.60
N VAL A 81 17.35 10.41 -0.87
CA VAL A 81 17.38 10.24 0.59
C VAL A 81 17.16 11.60 1.26
N CYS A 82 16.30 11.61 2.27
CA CYS A 82 15.87 12.79 2.99
C CYS A 82 16.32 12.76 4.45
N THR A 83 16.80 13.88 5.00
CA THR A 83 17.16 13.96 6.43
C THR A 83 15.98 14.27 7.34
N ASN A 84 14.93 14.88 6.79
CA ASN A 84 13.70 15.21 7.51
C ASN A 84 12.69 14.07 7.41
N GLN A 85 11.90 13.90 8.46
CA GLN A 85 10.75 13.00 8.44
C GLN A 85 9.63 13.56 7.57
N LEU A 86 8.90 12.66 6.91
CA LEU A 86 7.67 13.01 6.22
C LEU A 86 6.64 13.47 7.25
N ASN A 87 6.19 14.73 7.17
CA ASN A 87 5.06 15.22 7.96
C ASN A 87 3.90 14.25 7.74
N ASN A 88 3.38 13.65 8.81
CA ASN A 88 2.34 12.62 8.83
C ASN A 88 2.10 11.85 7.49
N PRO A 89 2.61 10.61 7.35
CA PRO A 89 2.48 9.83 6.12
C PRO A 89 1.04 9.42 5.79
N SER A 90 0.09 9.58 6.71
CA SER A 90 -1.34 9.32 6.46
C SER A 90 -2.04 10.42 5.65
N LEU A 91 -1.42 11.60 5.50
CA LEU A 91 -1.97 12.72 4.74
C LEU A 91 -1.40 12.74 3.31
N LEU A 92 -2.29 12.63 2.31
CA LEU A 92 -1.91 12.55 0.89
C LEU A 92 -1.17 13.79 0.38
N SER A 93 -1.44 14.98 0.95
CA SER A 93 -0.77 16.24 0.60
C SER A 93 0.74 16.20 0.83
N ASN A 94 1.18 15.42 1.82
CA ASN A 94 2.57 15.36 2.23
C ASN A 94 3.42 14.53 1.26
N TRP A 95 2.78 13.71 0.41
CA TRP A 95 3.45 12.90 -0.61
C TRP A 95 3.86 13.68 -1.87
N THR A 96 3.81 15.01 -1.83
CA THR A 96 4.35 15.87 -2.90
C THR A 96 5.88 15.78 -2.98
N VAL A 97 6.55 15.49 -1.86
CA VAL A 97 8.01 15.34 -1.77
C VAL A 97 8.51 13.93 -2.05
N GLY A 98 7.62 12.93 -2.08
CA GLY A 98 7.96 11.51 -2.28
C GLY A 98 8.38 11.21 -3.73
N SER A 99 9.31 10.28 -3.91
CA SER A 99 9.76 9.81 -5.23
C SER A 99 8.66 8.97 -5.89
N THR A 100 8.34 9.25 -7.14
CA THR A 100 7.30 8.50 -7.86
C THR A 100 7.89 7.22 -8.44
N TYR A 101 7.26 6.08 -8.14
CA TYR A 101 7.62 4.79 -8.73
C TYR A 101 6.62 4.43 -9.84
N THR A 102 7.13 4.20 -11.04
CA THR A 102 6.33 3.72 -12.17
C THR A 102 6.27 2.20 -12.12
N LEU A 103 5.10 1.64 -11.85
CA LEU A 103 4.92 0.19 -11.93
C LEU A 103 5.15 -0.27 -13.39
N PRO A 104 6.00 -1.28 -13.60
CA PRO A 104 6.04 -1.95 -14.89
C PRO A 104 4.69 -2.65 -15.11
N SER A 105 4.05 -2.40 -16.26
CA SER A 105 2.79 -3.02 -16.71
C SER A 105 1.49 -2.57 -16.03
N ALA A 106 1.51 -1.56 -15.15
CA ALA A 106 0.29 -1.01 -14.57
C ALA A 106 -0.20 0.21 -15.36
N THR A 107 -1.51 0.25 -15.66
CA THR A 107 -2.13 1.44 -16.26
C THR A 107 -2.60 2.38 -15.15
N VAL A 108 -2.06 3.60 -15.12
CA VAL A 108 -2.47 4.65 -14.20
C VAL A 108 -3.52 5.52 -14.88
N SER A 109 -4.65 5.72 -14.22
CA SER A 109 -5.75 6.56 -14.70
C SER A 109 -6.32 7.36 -13.53
N SER A 110 -6.33 8.69 -13.64
CA SER A 110 -6.93 9.59 -12.65
C SER A 110 -8.44 9.41 -12.49
N SER A 111 -9.08 8.70 -13.41
CA SER A 111 -10.50 8.32 -13.33
C SER A 111 -10.73 7.06 -12.47
N GLY A 112 -9.66 6.36 -12.08
CA GLY A 112 -9.75 5.03 -11.48
C GLY A 112 -10.36 4.00 -12.44
N GLY A 113 -10.58 2.77 -11.96
CA GLY A 113 -11.20 1.71 -12.76
C GLY A 113 -10.78 0.29 -12.39
N VAL A 114 -11.45 -0.68 -13.03
CA VAL A 114 -11.12 -2.09 -12.87
C VAL A 114 -9.84 -2.39 -13.64
N GLY A 115 -8.78 -2.80 -12.93
CA GLY A 115 -7.50 -3.11 -13.57
C GLY A 115 -6.56 -1.91 -13.71
N THR A 116 -6.99 -0.70 -13.34
CA THR A 116 -6.17 0.50 -13.34
C THR A 116 -5.83 0.93 -11.91
N TYR A 117 -4.82 1.78 -11.79
CA TYR A 117 -4.42 2.43 -10.55
C TYR A 117 -4.81 3.90 -10.61
N TYR A 118 -5.33 4.48 -9.53
CA TYR A 118 -5.70 5.89 -9.50
C TYR A 118 -4.48 6.82 -9.75
N ALA A 119 -3.37 6.51 -9.10
CA ALA A 119 -2.10 7.22 -9.25
C ALA A 119 -0.91 6.26 -9.09
N SER A 120 0.24 6.64 -9.64
CA SER A 120 1.49 5.93 -9.42
C SER A 120 1.84 5.92 -7.92
N PRO A 121 2.33 4.80 -7.37
CA PRO A 121 2.81 4.77 -6.00
C PRO A 121 4.01 5.70 -5.82
N LYS A 122 4.23 6.07 -4.57
CA LYS A 122 5.34 6.93 -4.18
C LYS A 122 6.07 6.32 -3.01
N PHE A 123 7.34 6.63 -2.88
CA PHE A 123 8.14 6.22 -1.75
C PHE A 123 9.01 7.37 -1.26
N TYR A 124 9.32 7.35 0.01
CA TYR A 124 10.08 8.37 0.71
C TYR A 124 11.12 7.67 1.58
N ILE A 125 12.39 8.01 1.38
CA ILE A 125 13.49 7.43 2.13
C ILE A 125 13.97 8.49 3.12
N GLN A 126 13.83 8.21 4.40
CA GLN A 126 14.34 9.04 5.48
C GLN A 126 15.64 8.43 6.03
N TYR A 127 16.65 9.25 6.24
CA TYR A 127 17.87 8.87 6.95
C TYR A 127 17.63 9.02 8.47
N LEU A 128 17.81 7.93 9.21
CA LEU A 128 17.67 7.92 10.68
C LEU A 128 19.02 8.15 11.38
N GLY A 129 20.13 7.76 10.74
CA GLY A 129 21.46 7.91 11.33
C GLY A 129 22.34 6.69 11.08
N LEU A 130 23.41 6.61 11.87
CA LEU A 130 24.27 5.45 11.96
C LEU A 130 23.85 4.59 13.16
N ASP A 131 24.00 3.28 13.03
CA ASP A 131 23.87 2.34 14.14
C ASP A 131 24.94 2.62 15.22
N ALA A 132 24.75 2.11 16.44
CA ALA A 132 25.62 2.33 17.61
C ALA A 132 27.10 2.00 17.31
N THR A 133 27.35 1.05 16.40
CA THR A 133 28.68 0.60 15.97
C THR A 133 29.26 1.45 14.82
N LYS A 134 28.53 2.44 14.31
CA LYS A 134 28.88 3.31 13.16
C LYS A 134 29.17 2.60 11.84
N ASN A 135 28.90 1.29 11.75
CA ASN A 135 29.17 0.48 10.56
C ASN A 135 27.95 0.35 9.62
N SER A 136 26.75 0.68 10.11
CA SER A 136 25.51 0.57 9.34
C SER A 136 24.74 1.88 9.36
N THR A 137 24.32 2.35 8.19
CA THR A 137 23.39 3.48 8.06
C THR A 137 21.95 2.97 8.07
N ILE A 138 21.12 3.55 8.94
CA ILE A 138 19.71 3.20 9.10
C ILE A 138 18.86 4.18 8.29
N TYR A 139 17.98 3.63 7.46
CA TYR A 139 17.00 4.36 6.67
C TYR A 139 15.59 3.90 7.05
N LEU A 140 14.65 4.83 7.15
CA LEU A 140 13.21 4.54 7.22
C LEU A 140 12.62 4.80 5.84
N ILE A 141 12.15 3.74 5.20
CA ILE A 141 11.49 3.77 3.91
C ILE A 141 10.00 3.77 4.16
N THR A 142 9.31 4.80 3.68
CA THR A 142 7.86 4.91 3.73
C THR A 142 7.34 4.87 2.30
N ALA A 143 6.50 3.91 1.96
CA ALA A 143 5.91 3.80 0.63
C ALA A 143 4.38 3.88 0.71
N MET A 144 3.78 4.50 -0.30
CA MET A 144 2.34 4.53 -0.50
C MET A 144 1.98 3.92 -1.83
N GLY A 145 0.81 3.29 -1.88
CA GLY A 145 0.18 2.80 -3.09
C GLY A 145 -1.28 3.20 -3.13
N TYR A 146 -1.77 3.44 -4.35
CA TYR A 146 -3.18 3.61 -4.63
C TYR A 146 -3.77 2.30 -5.15
N GLY A 147 -5.05 2.06 -4.91
CA GLY A 147 -5.83 1.01 -5.58
C GLY A 147 -6.52 1.56 -6.83
N GLY A 148 -7.64 0.96 -7.22
CA GLY A 148 -8.45 1.42 -8.36
C GLY A 148 -9.27 2.68 -8.10
N ASN A 149 -9.16 3.30 -6.92
CA ASN A 149 -9.91 4.49 -6.51
C ASN A 149 -9.03 5.41 -5.61
N GLU A 150 -9.34 6.70 -5.57
CA GLU A 150 -8.65 7.72 -4.76
C GLU A 150 -8.65 7.42 -3.25
N ASN A 151 -9.71 6.77 -2.77
CA ASN A 151 -9.89 6.43 -1.36
C ASN A 151 -9.20 5.11 -0.96
N ALA A 152 -8.82 4.30 -1.95
CA ALA A 152 -8.15 3.03 -1.73
C ALA A 152 -6.64 3.25 -1.57
N VAL A 153 -6.21 3.92 -0.51
CA VAL A 153 -4.80 4.16 -0.23
C VAL A 153 -4.28 3.19 0.83
N ALA A 154 -3.05 2.73 0.64
CA ALA A 154 -2.27 1.99 1.61
C ALA A 154 -0.90 2.65 1.77
N VAL A 155 -0.43 2.73 3.02
CA VAL A 155 0.88 3.25 3.38
C VAL A 155 1.60 2.20 4.20
N VAL A 156 2.83 1.89 3.82
CA VAL A 156 3.70 0.90 4.48
C VAL A 156 5.00 1.58 4.87
N GLN A 157 5.58 1.14 5.99
CA GLN A 157 6.86 1.63 6.49
C GLN A 157 7.77 0.44 6.81
N SER A 158 9.03 0.53 6.38
CA SER A 158 10.08 -0.43 6.68
C SER A 158 11.34 0.32 7.10
N THR A 159 12.03 -0.21 8.11
CA THR A 159 13.34 0.30 8.51
C THR A 159 14.41 -0.60 7.90
N TYR A 160 15.27 -0.03 7.06
CA TYR A 160 16.34 -0.73 6.36
C TYR A 160 17.71 -0.31 6.91
N ALA A 161 18.53 -1.27 7.29
CA ALA A 161 19.92 -1.04 7.71
C ALA A 161 20.85 -1.42 6.55
N PHE A 162 21.62 -0.46 6.05
CA PHE A 162 22.65 -0.69 5.04
C PHE A 162 24.02 -0.69 5.71
N THR A 163 24.75 -1.79 5.60
CA THR A 163 26.14 -1.88 6.03
C THR A 163 27.03 -1.68 4.82
N ALA A 164 27.78 -0.58 4.77
CA ALA A 164 28.85 -0.47 3.79
C ALA A 164 29.95 -1.46 4.21
N ILE A 165 30.10 -2.57 3.48
CA ILE A 165 31.27 -3.44 3.62
C ILE A 165 32.50 -2.63 3.17
N LYS A 166 33.21 -2.06 4.15
CA LYS A 166 34.55 -1.53 3.94
C LYS A 166 35.50 -2.73 3.94
N ASP A 167 35.72 -3.33 2.77
CA ASP A 167 36.81 -4.28 2.59
C ASP A 167 38.12 -3.58 2.97
N LEU A 168 38.70 -3.99 4.10
CA LEU A 168 40.00 -3.54 4.58
C LEU A 168 41.14 -4.40 4.03
N THR A 169 40.89 -5.22 3.01
CA THR A 169 41.94 -5.99 2.33
C THR A 169 42.30 -5.35 1.00
N GLY A 170 43.14 -4.32 1.07
CA GLY A 170 44.07 -3.96 0.00
C GLY A 170 45.43 -4.63 0.26
N PRO A 171 46.23 -4.91 -0.79
CA PRO A 171 47.36 -5.85 -0.80
C PRO A 171 48.51 -5.51 0.16
#